data_AF-A0A0F9KTD1-F1
#
_entry.id   AF-A0A0F9KTD1-F1
#
_cell.length_a   1.000
_cell.length_b   1.000
_cell.length_c   1.000
_cell.angle_alpha   90.00
_cell.angle_beta   90.00
_cell.angle_gamma   90.00
#
_symmetry.space_group_name_H-M   'P 1'
#
loop_
_entity.id
_entity.type
_entity.pdbx_description
1 polymer ?
#
loop_
_entity_poly.entity_id
_entity_poly.type
_entity_poly.pdbx_seq_one_letter_code
_entity_poly.pdbx_strand_id
1 'polypeptide(L)'
;MNVIAYTAKRYERATRRVVGRRAVVITCPPYDDGYFVEGKIQYGLFGNYDLAVFNLHGFPNLPVWLGDDQLIAMKGSTLSSQRHFAKGVFAINCNLGDIGHPMLQCLWDAGAEWVVAGDGLNYGGTMWPVGTDILLRWFRRSLEGKTPEQALVRAKKIARWVAPQFTADQRLALRDALKFEVHRN
;
A
#
# COMPACT_ATOMS: atom_id res chain seq x y z
N MET A 1 -0.97 -15.76 -5.56
CA MET A 1 -0.82 -14.86 -4.40
C MET A 1 -2.16 -14.22 -4.05
N ASN A 2 -2.58 -14.31 -2.78
CA ASN A 2 -3.77 -13.67 -2.22
C ASN A 2 -3.42 -12.23 -1.84
N VAL A 3 -4.19 -11.27 -2.34
CA VAL A 3 -3.96 -9.84 -2.10
C VAL A 3 -5.22 -9.22 -1.54
N ILE A 4 -5.04 -8.42 -0.48
CA ILE A 4 -6.07 -7.52 0.04
C ILE A 4 -5.57 -6.08 -0.10
N ALA A 5 -6.46 -5.17 -0.46
CA ALA A 5 -6.17 -3.75 -0.53
C ALA A 5 -7.16 -2.95 0.29
N TYR A 6 -6.66 -1.99 1.08
CA TYR A 6 -7.46 -0.99 1.76
C TYR A 6 -7.11 0.39 1.23
N THR A 7 -8.07 1.07 0.62
CA THR A 7 -7.83 2.25 -0.22
C THR A 7 -8.86 3.35 0.03
N ALA A 8 -8.50 4.62 -0.17
CA ALA A 8 -9.51 5.68 -0.21
C ALA A 8 -10.43 5.48 -1.43
N LYS A 9 -11.71 5.86 -1.33
CA LYS A 9 -12.68 5.62 -2.40
C LYS A 9 -12.23 6.25 -3.72
N ARG A 10 -11.67 7.45 -3.69
CA ARG A 10 -11.16 8.13 -4.90
C ARG A 10 -10.03 7.37 -5.63
N TYR A 11 -9.31 6.48 -4.93
CA TYR A 11 -8.21 5.68 -5.47
C TYR A 11 -8.63 4.25 -5.85
N GLU A 12 -9.89 3.87 -5.61
CA GLU A 12 -10.36 2.50 -5.81
C GLU A 12 -10.14 2.01 -7.24
N ARG A 13 -10.48 2.84 -8.24
CA ARG A 13 -10.38 2.46 -9.66
C ARG A 13 -8.94 2.18 -10.09
N ALA A 14 -8.00 3.04 -9.73
CA ALA A 14 -6.58 2.80 -9.98
C ALA A 14 -6.06 1.57 -9.22
N THR A 15 -6.42 1.45 -7.93
CA THR A 15 -6.02 0.33 -7.07
C THR A 15 -6.43 -1.00 -7.68
N ARG A 16 -7.71 -1.17 -8.06
CA ARG A 16 -8.24 -2.41 -8.68
C ARG A 16 -7.49 -2.81 -9.95
N ARG A 17 -6.96 -1.84 -10.72
CA ARG A 17 -6.21 -2.10 -11.95
C ARG A 17 -4.82 -2.68 -11.69
N VAL A 18 -4.26 -2.52 -10.49
CA VAL A 18 -2.88 -2.93 -10.18
C VAL A 18 -2.77 -4.09 -9.20
N VAL A 19 -3.73 -4.25 -8.28
CA VAL A 19 -3.74 -5.34 -7.29
C VAL A 19 -4.13 -6.71 -7.87
N GLY A 20 -4.72 -6.73 -9.07
CA GLY A 20 -5.11 -7.96 -9.78
C GLY A 20 -6.57 -8.33 -9.60
N ARG A 21 -7.12 -9.12 -10.54
CA ARG A 21 -8.56 -9.40 -10.65
C ARG A 21 -9.17 -10.18 -9.47
N ARG A 22 -8.36 -10.94 -8.75
CA ARG A 22 -8.78 -11.77 -7.61
C ARG A 22 -8.54 -11.11 -6.25
N ALA A 23 -7.98 -9.90 -6.24
CA ALA A 23 -7.71 -9.20 -4.99
C ALA A 23 -9.01 -8.73 -4.34
N VAL A 24 -9.08 -8.81 -3.02
CA VAL A 24 -10.13 -8.15 -2.24
C VAL A 24 -9.76 -6.67 -2.11
N VAL A 25 -10.68 -5.77 -2.44
CA VAL A 25 -10.46 -4.32 -2.35
C VAL A 25 -11.56 -3.70 -1.52
N ILE A 26 -11.15 -3.10 -0.41
CA ILE A 26 -12.00 -2.45 0.59
C ILE A 26 -11.71 -0.95 0.53
N THR A 27 -12.75 -0.13 0.63
CA THR A 27 -12.62 1.34 0.59
C THR A 27 -12.80 1.98 1.96
N CYS A 28 -12.25 3.17 2.17
CA CYS A 28 -12.58 4.06 3.28
C CYS A 28 -13.40 5.28 2.81
N PRO A 29 -14.54 5.61 3.46
CA PRO A 29 -15.25 4.74 4.41
C PRO A 29 -15.72 3.44 3.75
N PRO A 30 -15.90 2.35 4.51
CA PRO A 30 -16.46 1.11 3.97
C PRO A 30 -17.91 1.38 3.57
N TYR A 31 -18.29 0.97 2.35
CA TYR A 31 -19.68 1.03 1.88
C TYR A 31 -20.45 -0.26 2.18
N ASP A 32 -19.76 -1.27 2.71
CA ASP A 32 -20.32 -2.58 3.03
C ASP A 32 -19.98 -2.88 4.49
N ASP A 33 -21.01 -2.89 5.34
CA ASP A 33 -20.92 -2.95 6.81
C ASP A 33 -20.27 -4.26 7.31
N GLY A 34 -20.14 -5.26 6.42
CA GLY A 34 -19.61 -6.58 6.74
C GLY A 34 -18.14 -6.63 7.17
N TYR A 35 -17.32 -5.63 6.81
CA TYR A 35 -15.90 -5.60 7.19
C TYR A 35 -15.60 -4.73 8.42
N PHE A 36 -16.56 -3.89 8.82
CA PHE A 36 -16.41 -2.92 9.90
C PHE A 36 -17.64 -2.94 10.80
N VAL A 37 -17.55 -3.66 11.91
CA VAL A 37 -18.57 -3.61 12.96
C VAL A 37 -18.23 -2.42 13.87
N GLU A 38 -19.12 -1.43 13.95
CA GLU A 38 -18.97 -0.26 14.84
C GLU A 38 -17.67 0.55 14.64
N GLY A 39 -17.21 0.70 13.40
CA GLY A 39 -15.98 1.44 13.09
C GLY A 39 -14.68 0.71 13.50
N LYS A 40 -14.76 -0.59 13.84
CA LYS A 40 -13.59 -1.43 14.07
C LYS A 40 -13.39 -2.37 12.89
N ILE A 41 -12.17 -2.42 12.37
CA ILE A 41 -11.75 -3.44 11.40
C ILE A 41 -11.97 -4.81 12.04
N GLN A 42 -12.69 -5.68 11.34
CA GLN A 42 -12.89 -7.06 11.79
C GLN A 42 -11.55 -7.72 12.11
N TYR A 43 -11.44 -8.32 13.30
CA TYR A 43 -10.23 -9.04 13.71
C TYR A 43 -9.82 -10.06 12.65
N GLY A 44 -8.55 -10.02 12.24
CA GLY A 44 -7.99 -10.96 11.28
C GLY A 44 -8.30 -10.64 9.83
N LEU A 45 -8.83 -9.45 9.51
CA LEU A 45 -9.15 -9.04 8.14
C LEU A 45 -7.97 -9.26 7.16
N PHE A 46 -6.74 -9.06 7.63
CA PHE A 46 -5.53 -9.18 6.81
C PHE A 46 -4.83 -10.55 6.92
N GLY A 47 -5.27 -11.43 7.82
CA GLY A 47 -4.48 -12.60 8.25
C GLY A 47 -4.32 -13.74 7.26
N ASN A 48 -5.14 -13.79 6.20
CA ASN A 48 -5.12 -14.86 5.20
C ASN A 48 -4.54 -14.41 3.85
N TYR A 49 -3.82 -13.28 3.83
CA TYR A 49 -3.28 -12.69 2.60
C TYR A 49 -1.76 -12.70 2.59
N ASP A 50 -1.19 -12.92 1.41
CA ASP A 50 0.26 -12.87 1.21
C ASP A 50 0.76 -11.42 1.17
N LEU A 51 -0.09 -10.50 0.70
CA LEU A 51 0.21 -9.09 0.52
C LEU A 51 -1.00 -8.22 0.89
N ALA A 52 -0.79 -7.30 1.84
CA ALA A 52 -1.70 -6.18 2.09
C ALA A 52 -1.22 -4.94 1.33
N VAL A 53 -2.14 -4.24 0.67
CA VAL A 53 -1.88 -2.98 -0.01
C VAL A 53 -2.64 -1.86 0.67
N PHE A 54 -1.95 -0.80 1.07
CA PHE A 54 -2.58 0.41 1.59
C PHE A 54 -2.46 1.52 0.55
N ASN A 55 -3.57 2.17 0.20
CA ASN A 55 -3.57 3.33 -0.69
C ASN A 55 -4.41 4.43 -0.06
N LEU A 56 -3.80 5.07 0.93
CA LEU A 56 -4.39 5.99 1.89
C LEU A 56 -3.44 7.18 2.09
N HIS A 57 -3.91 8.23 2.75
CA HIS A 57 -3.06 9.34 3.13
C HIS A 57 -2.22 8.97 4.35
N GLY A 58 -0.92 9.27 4.26
CA GLY A 58 0.01 9.25 5.37
C GLY A 58 0.47 10.67 5.68
N PHE A 59 0.74 10.93 6.96
CA PHE A 59 1.30 12.19 7.44
C PHE A 59 2.55 11.88 8.26
N PRO A 60 3.59 12.72 8.18
CA PRO A 60 4.77 12.57 9.02
C PRO A 60 4.35 12.50 10.50
N ASN A 61 4.89 11.51 11.23
CA ASN A 61 4.76 11.38 12.69
C ASN A 61 3.34 11.13 13.23
N LEU A 62 2.34 10.87 12.38
CA LEU A 62 1.00 10.53 12.86
C LEU A 62 0.75 9.02 12.81
N PRO A 63 0.31 8.39 13.91
CA PRO A 63 -0.06 6.97 13.96
C PRO A 63 -1.48 6.76 13.39
N VAL A 64 -1.78 7.36 12.25
CA VAL A 64 -3.07 7.25 11.58
C VAL A 64 -2.90 7.37 10.07
N TRP A 65 -3.69 6.61 9.33
CA TRP A 65 -3.91 6.84 7.90
C TRP A 65 -5.31 7.34 7.65
N LEU A 66 -5.42 8.26 6.70
CA LEU A 66 -6.68 8.92 6.36
C LEU A 66 -7.17 8.49 4.98
N GLY A 67 -8.48 8.37 4.83
CA GLY A 67 -9.16 8.12 3.58
C GLY A 67 -9.54 9.43 2.88
N ASP A 68 -10.65 9.42 2.16
CA ASP A 68 -11.19 10.63 1.54
C ASP A 68 -11.61 11.66 2.59
N ASP A 69 -11.55 12.94 2.22
CA ASP A 69 -11.91 14.09 3.05
C ASP A 69 -11.21 14.12 4.43
N GLN A 70 -10.01 13.55 4.52
CA GLN A 70 -9.23 13.44 5.75
C GLN A 70 -9.92 12.62 6.86
N LEU A 71 -10.91 11.79 6.51
CA LEU A 71 -11.54 10.89 7.46
C LEU A 71 -10.57 9.80 7.91
N ILE A 72 -10.59 9.47 9.20
CA ILE A 72 -9.73 8.41 9.74
C ILE A 72 -10.11 7.06 9.12
N ALA A 73 -9.17 6.46 8.39
CA ALA A 73 -9.31 5.13 7.81
C ALA A 73 -8.75 4.04 8.72
N MET A 74 -7.56 4.28 9.28
CA MET A 74 -6.84 3.31 10.09
C MET A 74 -6.08 4.01 11.20
N LYS A 75 -6.35 3.66 12.46
CA LYS A 75 -5.49 4.05 13.58
C LYS A 75 -4.39 3.01 13.78
N GLY A 76 -3.20 3.45 14.15
CA GLY A 76 -2.07 2.58 14.46
C GLY A 76 -2.41 1.55 15.54
N SER A 77 -3.15 1.95 16.58
CA SER A 77 -3.60 1.02 17.64
C SER A 77 -4.55 -0.07 17.13
N THR A 78 -5.39 0.23 16.13
CA THR A 78 -6.25 -0.77 15.49
C THR A 78 -5.42 -1.74 14.67
N LEU A 79 -4.43 -1.23 13.95
CA LEU A 79 -3.49 -2.01 13.14
C LEU A 79 -2.64 -2.95 14.01
N SER A 80 -1.96 -2.43 15.04
CA SER A 80 -1.12 -3.22 15.97
C SER A 80 -1.89 -4.33 16.69
N SER A 81 -3.22 -4.22 16.80
CA SER A 81 -4.04 -5.24 17.46
C SER A 81 -4.34 -6.48 16.60
N GLN A 82 -3.96 -6.46 15.31
CA GLN A 82 -4.17 -7.59 14.40
C GLN A 82 -3.16 -8.71 14.69
N ARG A 83 -3.60 -9.79 15.33
CA ARG A 83 -2.73 -10.95 15.67
C ARG A 83 -2.38 -11.86 14.49
N HIS A 84 -3.06 -11.67 13.37
CA HIS A 84 -2.81 -12.37 12.11
C HIS A 84 -2.89 -11.35 10.99
N PHE A 85 -1.74 -11.00 10.44
CA PHE A 85 -1.61 -9.96 9.43
C PHE A 85 -0.99 -10.52 8.16
N ALA A 86 -1.09 -9.77 7.07
CA ALA A 86 -0.50 -10.20 5.81
C ALA A 86 1.01 -10.32 5.94
N LYS A 87 1.59 -11.32 5.26
CA LYS A 87 3.04 -11.56 5.29
C LYS A 87 3.84 -10.31 4.92
N GLY A 88 3.39 -9.60 3.89
CA GLY A 88 4.00 -8.36 3.48
C GLY A 88 3.02 -7.25 3.21
N VAL A 89 3.56 -6.04 3.16
CA VAL A 89 2.81 -4.81 2.95
C VAL A 89 3.40 -4.03 1.80
N PHE A 90 2.54 -3.44 0.98
CA PHE A 90 2.94 -2.41 0.02
C PHE A 90 2.10 -1.16 0.30
N ALA A 91 2.75 -0.09 0.75
CA ALA A 91 2.07 1.11 1.23
C ALA A 91 2.24 2.27 0.25
N ILE A 92 1.16 2.63 -0.42
CA ILE A 92 1.01 3.86 -1.20
C ILE A 92 0.56 4.96 -0.24
N ASN A 93 1.45 5.32 0.68
CA ASN A 93 1.26 6.36 1.69
C ASN A 93 2.48 7.29 1.66
N CYS A 94 2.27 8.59 1.82
CA CYS A 94 3.39 9.51 1.98
C CYS A 94 4.14 9.24 3.30
N ASN A 95 5.47 9.34 3.26
CA ASN A 95 6.42 9.36 4.38
C ASN A 95 6.52 8.08 5.22
N LEU A 96 5.87 6.97 4.84
CA LEU A 96 5.93 5.75 5.66
C LEU A 96 7.34 5.16 5.75
N GLY A 97 8.15 5.32 4.70
CA GLY A 97 9.54 4.84 4.67
C GLY A 97 10.53 5.68 5.49
N ASP A 98 10.08 6.78 6.09
CA ASP A 98 10.95 7.62 6.93
C ASP A 98 11.34 6.87 8.22
N ILE A 99 12.60 7.03 8.65
CA ILE A 99 13.12 6.36 9.84
C ILE A 99 12.28 6.73 11.07
N GLY A 100 11.83 5.72 11.82
CA GLY A 100 11.05 5.90 13.04
C GLY A 100 9.57 6.26 12.83
N HIS A 101 9.04 6.14 11.60
CA HIS A 101 7.63 6.43 11.34
C HIS A 101 6.71 5.53 12.20
N PRO A 102 5.77 6.08 12.99
CA PRO A 102 5.01 5.30 13.96
C PRO A 102 4.11 4.23 13.32
N MET A 103 3.51 4.52 12.16
CA MET A 103 2.73 3.51 11.42
C MET A 103 3.58 2.33 10.92
N LEU A 104 4.89 2.51 10.70
CA LEU A 104 5.76 1.41 10.30
C LEU A 104 5.93 0.42 11.46
N GLN A 105 6.14 0.94 12.68
CA GLN A 105 6.15 0.12 13.89
C GLN A 105 4.82 -0.61 14.10
N CYS A 106 3.68 0.05 13.87
CA CYS A 106 2.38 -0.62 13.98
C CYS A 106 2.20 -1.79 13.00
N LEU A 107 2.82 -1.76 11.82
CA LEU A 107 2.82 -2.89 10.88
C LEU A 107 3.67 -4.06 11.41
N TRP A 108 4.79 -3.76 12.06
CA TRP A 108 5.62 -4.76 12.72
C TRP A 108 4.92 -5.39 13.92
N ASP A 109 4.26 -4.59 14.75
CA ASP A 109 3.47 -5.08 15.88
C ASP A 109 2.30 -5.97 15.41
N ALA A 110 1.74 -5.68 14.23
CA ALA A 110 0.72 -6.51 13.59
C ALA A 110 1.29 -7.83 13.00
N GLY A 111 2.62 -7.95 12.87
CA GLY A 111 3.27 -9.15 12.37
C GLY A 111 3.58 -9.15 10.87
N ALA A 112 3.66 -7.99 10.20
CA ALA A 112 4.22 -7.93 8.85
C ALA A 112 5.69 -8.38 8.87
N GLU A 113 6.12 -9.21 7.91
CA GLU A 113 7.53 -9.64 7.80
C GLU A 113 8.37 -8.65 6.97
N TRP A 114 7.73 -7.90 6.08
CA TRP A 114 8.35 -6.89 5.25
C TRP A 114 7.34 -5.83 4.80
N VAL A 115 7.81 -4.61 4.61
CA VAL A 115 7.00 -3.46 4.19
C VAL A 115 7.71 -2.78 3.04
N VAL A 116 7.00 -2.58 1.92
CA VAL A 116 7.48 -1.80 0.78
C VAL A 116 6.89 -0.40 0.88
N ALA A 117 7.75 0.58 1.16
CA ALA A 117 7.37 1.97 1.40
C ALA A 117 8.45 2.94 0.89
N GLY A 118 8.03 4.13 0.47
CA GLY A 118 8.92 5.23 0.09
C GLY A 118 9.01 6.31 1.16
N ASP A 119 10.13 7.01 1.14
CA ASP A 119 10.31 8.27 1.87
C ASP A 119 9.53 9.41 1.19
N GLY A 120 9.17 10.44 1.95
CA GLY A 120 8.59 11.66 1.37
C GLY A 120 7.22 11.47 0.66
N LEU A 121 6.98 12.28 -0.36
CA LEU A 121 5.70 12.29 -1.08
C LEU A 121 5.61 11.13 -2.07
N ASN A 122 4.53 10.35 -1.97
CA ASN A 122 4.29 9.17 -2.78
C ASN A 122 2.98 9.31 -3.56
N TYR A 123 3.07 9.43 -4.88
CA TYR A 123 1.91 9.71 -5.73
C TYR A 123 1.37 8.46 -6.43
N GLY A 124 0.06 8.24 -6.24
CA GLY A 124 -0.76 7.31 -7.00
C GLY A 124 -1.86 8.05 -7.77
N GLY A 125 -2.53 7.35 -8.68
CA GLY A 125 -3.61 7.87 -9.49
C GLY A 125 -4.98 7.59 -8.89
N THR A 126 -5.96 8.41 -9.25
CA THR A 126 -7.37 8.20 -8.87
C THR A 126 -8.07 7.27 -9.86
N MET A 127 -8.05 7.67 -11.13
CA MET A 127 -8.65 6.92 -12.22
C MET A 127 -7.67 5.91 -12.80
N TRP A 128 -6.54 6.38 -13.31
CA TRP A 128 -5.55 5.56 -14.02
C TRP A 128 -4.31 5.34 -13.15
N PRO A 129 -3.71 4.13 -13.18
CA PRO A 129 -2.46 3.88 -12.46
C PRO A 129 -1.36 4.83 -12.89
N VAL A 130 -0.75 5.54 -11.93
CA VAL A 130 0.44 6.37 -12.15
C VAL A 130 1.42 6.15 -11.00
N GLY A 131 2.68 6.57 -11.17
CA GLY A 131 3.69 6.56 -10.12
C GLY A 131 3.76 5.22 -9.36
N THR A 132 3.42 5.27 -8.07
CA THR A 132 3.49 4.14 -7.15
C THR A 132 2.56 2.98 -7.53
N ASP A 133 1.41 3.24 -8.17
CA ASP A 133 0.51 2.17 -8.65
C ASP A 133 1.21 1.27 -9.68
N ILE A 134 2.00 1.90 -10.57
CA ILE A 134 2.74 1.20 -11.62
C ILE A 134 3.82 0.34 -10.99
N LEU A 135 4.51 0.85 -9.97
CA LEU A 135 5.49 0.08 -9.22
C LEU A 135 4.84 -1.13 -8.52
N LEU A 136 3.72 -0.93 -7.82
CA LEU A 136 2.95 -1.99 -7.18
C LEU A 136 2.57 -3.09 -8.18
N ARG A 137 2.05 -2.70 -9.36
CA ARG A 137 1.65 -3.66 -10.39
C ARG A 137 2.77 -4.61 -10.77
N TRP A 138 3.97 -4.08 -10.96
CA TRP A 138 5.13 -4.87 -11.37
C TRP A 138 5.79 -5.60 -10.21
N PHE A 139 5.78 -5.02 -9.02
CA PHE A 139 6.22 -5.67 -7.78
C PHE A 139 5.41 -6.93 -7.52
N ARG A 140 4.07 -6.80 -7.48
CA ARG A 140 3.14 -7.92 -7.26
C ARG A 140 3.37 -9.07 -8.23
N ARG A 141 3.53 -8.76 -9.53
CA ARG A 141 3.81 -9.76 -10.57
C ARG A 141 5.19 -10.41 -10.41
N SER A 142 6.16 -9.68 -9.87
CA SER A 142 7.52 -10.18 -9.71
C SER A 142 7.71 -11.00 -8.44
N LEU A 143 6.86 -10.77 -7.42
CA LEU A 143 6.92 -11.42 -6.11
C LEU A 143 6.58 -12.92 -6.18
N GLU A 144 5.79 -13.33 -7.16
CA GLU A 144 5.56 -14.75 -7.47
C GLU A 144 6.88 -15.39 -7.94
N GLY A 145 7.61 -16.01 -7.01
CA GLY A 145 8.89 -16.68 -7.25
C GLY A 145 10.14 -15.84 -6.98
N LYS A 146 10.05 -14.74 -6.22
CA LYS A 146 11.22 -13.93 -5.80
C LYS A 146 11.10 -13.47 -4.35
N THR A 147 12.23 -13.06 -3.77
CA THR A 147 12.20 -12.29 -2.51
C THR A 147 11.60 -10.89 -2.75
N PRO A 148 11.08 -10.20 -1.72
CA PRO A 148 10.59 -8.83 -1.86
C PRO A 148 11.61 -7.87 -2.47
N GLU A 149 12.89 -7.97 -2.12
CA GLU A 149 13.97 -7.13 -2.62
C GLU A 149 14.18 -7.35 -4.12
N GLN A 150 14.27 -8.61 -4.53
CA GLN A 150 14.41 -9.00 -5.93
C GLN A 150 13.18 -8.57 -6.75
N ALA A 151 11.98 -8.73 -6.19
CA ALA A 151 10.73 -8.31 -6.81
C ALA A 151 10.70 -6.79 -7.01
N LEU A 152 11.11 -6.01 -6.01
CA LEU A 152 11.16 -4.55 -6.07
C LEU A 152 12.21 -4.06 -7.08
N VAL A 153 13.41 -4.64 -7.09
CA VAL A 153 14.44 -4.33 -8.10
C VAL A 153 13.91 -4.60 -9.51
N ARG A 154 13.25 -5.74 -9.73
CA ARG A 154 12.65 -6.07 -11.03
C ARG A 154 11.55 -5.07 -11.39
N ALA A 155 10.69 -4.72 -10.45
CA ALA A 155 9.61 -3.76 -10.64
C ALA A 155 10.14 -2.38 -11.04
N LYS A 156 11.15 -1.86 -10.32
CA LYS A 156 11.81 -0.58 -10.64
C LYS A 156 12.43 -0.60 -12.04
N LYS A 157 13.09 -1.71 -12.44
CA LYS A 157 13.65 -1.87 -13.79
C LYS A 157 12.56 -1.79 -14.87
N ILE A 158 11.45 -2.51 -14.71
CA ILE A 158 10.35 -2.48 -15.66
C ILE A 158 9.70 -1.10 -15.71
N ALA A 159 9.49 -0.47 -14.54
CA ALA A 159 8.88 0.85 -14.47
C ALA A 159 9.72 1.91 -15.19
N ARG A 160 11.05 1.88 -15.06
CA ARG A 160 11.97 2.73 -15.85
C ARG A 160 11.87 2.47 -17.36
N TRP A 161 11.74 1.21 -17.76
CA TRP A 161 11.64 0.84 -19.17
C TRP A 161 10.35 1.35 -19.83
N VAL A 162 9.23 1.37 -19.11
CA VAL A 162 7.96 1.92 -19.62
C VAL A 162 7.83 3.44 -19.47
N ALA A 163 8.68 4.07 -18.65
CA ALA A 163 8.63 5.50 -18.36
C ALA A 163 8.61 6.44 -19.59
N PRO A 164 9.29 6.16 -20.72
CA PRO A 164 9.23 7.01 -21.91
C PRO A 164 7.82 7.18 -22.49
N GLN A 165 6.90 6.26 -22.20
CA GLN A 165 5.51 6.31 -22.66
C GLN A 165 4.61 7.23 -21.82
N PHE A 166 5.14 7.77 -20.72
CA PHE A 166 4.39 8.59 -19.77
C PHE A 166 4.57 10.08 -20.02
N THR A 167 3.57 10.87 -19.60
CA THR A 167 3.65 12.33 -19.58
C THR A 167 4.71 12.82 -18.59
N ALA A 168 5.07 14.10 -18.65
CA ALA A 168 6.05 14.69 -17.72
C ALA A 168 5.64 14.47 -16.24
N ASP A 169 4.38 14.76 -15.90
CA ASP A 169 3.85 14.62 -14.54
C ASP A 169 3.85 13.16 -14.06
N GLN A 170 3.47 12.23 -14.96
CA GLN A 170 3.50 10.80 -14.65
C GLN A 170 4.94 10.30 -14.42
N ARG A 171 5.93 10.84 -15.13
CA ARG A 171 7.35 10.54 -14.89
C ARG A 171 7.84 11.10 -13.55
N LEU A 172 7.36 12.28 -13.13
CA LEU A 172 7.66 12.82 -11.80
C LEU A 172 7.12 11.91 -10.70
N ALA A 173 5.84 11.53 -10.77
CA ALA A 173 5.24 10.57 -9.83
C ALA A 173 5.99 9.23 -9.81
N LEU A 174 6.47 8.77 -10.97
CA LEU A 174 7.27 7.55 -11.05
C LEU A 174 8.66 7.71 -10.42
N ARG A 175 9.31 8.86 -10.58
CA ARG A 175 10.61 9.13 -9.97
C ARG A 175 10.55 8.96 -8.45
N ASP A 176 9.49 9.46 -7.83
CA ASP A 176 9.30 9.35 -6.39
C ASP A 176 9.02 7.88 -5.99
N ALA A 177 8.18 7.17 -6.74
CA ALA A 177 7.97 5.73 -6.54
C ALA A 177 9.28 4.91 -6.64
N LEU A 178 10.22 5.30 -7.50
CA LEU A 178 11.50 4.58 -7.65
C LEU A 178 12.41 4.68 -6.41
N LYS A 179 12.08 5.51 -5.42
CA LYS A 179 12.76 5.58 -4.12
C LYS A 179 12.30 4.53 -3.11
N PHE A 180 11.16 3.87 -3.34
CA PHE A 180 10.62 2.85 -2.43
C PHE A 180 11.66 1.79 -2.06
N GLU A 181 11.68 1.37 -0.81
CA GLU A 181 12.59 0.34 -0.31
C GLU A 181 11.80 -0.79 0.34
N VAL A 182 12.48 -1.92 0.57
CA VAL A 182 11.95 -3.00 1.42
C VAL A 182 12.49 -2.77 2.82
N HIS A 183 11.59 -2.53 3.75
CA HIS A 183 11.85 -2.43 5.18
C HIS A 183 11.61 -3.79 5.82
N ARG A 184 12.38 -4.11 6.85
CA ARG A 184 12.25 -5.32 7.68
C ARG A 184 12.43 -4.92 9.15
N ASN A 185 11.74 -5.62 10.04
CA ASN A 185 11.95 -5.53 11.49
C ASN A 185 13.25 -6.26 11.89
#